data_AF-A0A961TLD8-F1
#
_entry.id   AF-A0A961TLD8-F1
#
_cell.length_a   1.000
_cell.length_b   1.000
_cell.length_c   1.000
_cell.angle_alpha   90.00
_cell.angle_beta   90.00
_cell.angle_gamma   90.00
#
_symmetry.space_group_name_H-M   'P 1'
#
loop_
_entity.id
_entity.type
_entity.pdbx_description
1 polymer ?
#
loop_
_entity_poly.entity_id
_entity_poly.type
_entity_poly.pdbx_seq_one_letter_code
_entity_poly.pdbx_strand_id
1 'polypeptide(L)'
;ALLLAIGSGAPAAIAFAAFFGTGQGLAHIIRGAIPLAIFGADGYGRLTGNLGFFRILVTACAPVTIAAVSDAVGNRWAITAIVAMAAISLLALLPLRRYATA
;
A
#
# COMPACT_ATOMS: atom_id res chain seq x y z
N ALA A 1 10.94 -8.02 2.60
CA ALA A 1 11.61 -8.74 3.71
C ALA A 1 11.59 -10.25 3.49
N LEU A 2 10.42 -10.89 3.33
CA LEU A 2 10.33 -12.34 3.12
C LEU A 2 11.11 -12.86 1.89
N LEU A 3 10.97 -12.19 0.73
CA LEU A 3 11.75 -12.47 -0.49
C LEU A 3 13.26 -12.21 -0.33
N LEU A 4 13.65 -11.34 0.60
CA LEU A 4 15.05 -11.04 0.90
C LEU A 4 15.63 -12.04 1.93
N ALA A 5 14.79 -12.69 2.74
CA ALA A 5 15.21 -13.59 3.82
C ALA A 5 15.25 -15.07 3.43
N ILE A 6 14.40 -15.51 2.50
CA ILE A 6 14.28 -16.93 2.09
C ILE A 6 15.11 -17.24 0.83
N GLY A 7 15.52 -16.21 0.08
CA GLY A 7 16.16 -16.34 -1.23
C GLY A 7 15.16 -16.35 -2.39
N SER A 8 15.68 -16.36 -3.62
CA SER A 8 14.89 -16.41 -4.85
C SER A 8 14.53 -17.85 -5.21
N GLY A 9 13.23 -18.21 -5.19
CA GLY A 9 12.74 -19.53 -5.59
C GLY A 9 11.22 -19.69 -5.46
N ALA A 10 10.66 -20.71 -6.12
CA ALA A 10 9.22 -20.98 -6.13
C ALA A 10 8.58 -21.06 -4.72
N PRO A 11 9.20 -21.67 -3.69
CA PRO A 11 8.60 -21.73 -2.34
C PRO A 11 8.49 -20.35 -1.68
N ALA A 12 9.49 -19.49 -1.87
CA ALA A 12 9.49 -18.13 -1.33
C ALA A 12 8.41 -17.26 -2.01
N ALA A 13 8.22 -17.44 -3.31
CA ALA A 13 7.17 -16.77 -4.07
C ALA A 13 5.77 -17.19 -3.61
N ILE A 14 5.55 -18.49 -3.36
CA ILE A 14 4.28 -19.03 -2.86
C ILE A 14 3.98 -18.49 -1.46
N ALA A 15 4.96 -18.55 -0.54
CA ALA A 15 4.79 -18.03 0.81
C ALA A 15 4.50 -16.51 0.79
N PHE A 16 5.24 -15.75 0.00
CA PHE A 16 4.98 -14.32 -0.18
C PHE A 16 3.57 -14.06 -0.72
N ALA A 17 3.17 -14.76 -1.79
CA ALA A 17 1.85 -14.61 -2.39
C ALA A 17 0.72 -14.94 -1.40
N ALA A 18 0.89 -15.98 -0.58
CA ALA A 18 -0.08 -16.34 0.45
C ALA A 18 -0.20 -15.24 1.52
N PHE A 19 0.90 -14.87 2.18
CA PHE A 19 0.86 -13.85 3.24
C PHE A 19 0.45 -12.46 2.72
N PHE A 20 0.98 -12.07 1.56
CA PHE A 20 0.62 -10.81 0.92
C PHE A 20 -0.84 -10.81 0.50
N GLY A 21 -1.32 -11.89 -0.14
CA GLY A 21 -2.71 -12.04 -0.57
C GLY A 21 -3.69 -11.96 0.61
N THR A 22 -3.45 -12.74 1.67
CA THR A 22 -4.31 -12.73 2.87
C THR A 22 -4.30 -11.37 3.55
N GLY A 23 -3.12 -10.73 3.66
CA GLY A 23 -2.99 -9.40 4.25
C GLY A 23 -3.70 -8.31 3.43
N GLN A 24 -3.58 -8.34 2.10
CA GLN A 24 -4.29 -7.40 1.22
C GLN A 24 -5.80 -7.62 1.25
N GLY A 25 -6.25 -8.88 1.27
CA GLY A 25 -7.67 -9.23 1.38
C GLY A 25 -8.28 -8.70 2.67
N LEU A 26 -7.64 -8.96 3.81
CA LEU A 26 -8.08 -8.45 5.12
C LEU A 26 -8.11 -6.92 5.15
N ALA A 27 -7.05 -6.27 4.65
CA ALA A 27 -6.98 -4.81 4.59
C ALA A 27 -8.09 -4.20 3.72
N HIS A 28 -8.52 -4.87 2.65
CA HIS A 28 -9.64 -4.44 1.82
C HIS A 28 -10.98 -4.51 2.55
N ILE A 29 -11.21 -5.58 3.31
CA ILE A 29 -12.44 -5.75 4.11
C ILE A 29 -12.51 -4.69 5.21
N ILE A 30 -11.43 -4.54 5.98
CA ILE A 30 -11.37 -3.62 7.12
C ILE A 30 -11.57 -2.16 6.66
N ARG A 31 -10.96 -1.76 5.54
CA ARG A 31 -11.14 -0.40 4.99
C ARG A 31 -12.56 -0.10 4.54
N GLY A 32 -13.37 -1.11 4.20
CA GLY A 32 -14.79 -0.91 3.87
C GLY A 32 -15.68 -0.88 5.12
N ALA A 33 -15.39 -1.74 6.10
CA ALA A 33 -16.21 -1.89 7.30
C ALA A 33 -16.00 -0.76 8.34
N ILE A 34 -14.75 -0.32 8.56
CA ILE A 34 -14.42 0.67 9.59
C ILE A 34 -15.09 2.03 9.32
N PRO A 35 -14.98 2.64 8.12
CA PRO A 35 -15.55 3.96 7.92
C PRO A 35 -17.08 3.91 7.88
N LEU A 36 -17.68 2.79 7.46
CA LEU A 36 -19.12 2.60 7.52
C LEU A 36 -19.62 2.54 8.98
N ALA A 37 -18.88 1.85 9.85
CA ALA A 37 -19.19 1.77 11.28
C ALA A 37 -19.00 3.10 12.03
N ILE A 38 -18.01 3.91 11.64
CA ILE A 38 -17.67 5.17 12.33
C ILE A 38 -18.45 6.38 11.78
N PHE A 39 -18.71 6.45 10.48
CA PHE A 39 -19.33 7.63 9.84
C PHE A 39 -20.80 7.43 9.43
N GLY A 40 -21.34 6.21 9.54
CA GLY A 40 -22.71 5.91 9.13
C GLY A 40 -22.96 6.06 7.63
N ALA A 41 -24.17 5.74 7.17
CA ALA A 41 -24.51 5.71 5.74
C ALA A 41 -24.48 7.11 5.07
N ASP A 42 -24.81 8.17 5.80
CA ASP A 42 -25.00 9.53 5.25
C ASP A 42 -23.70 10.23 4.85
N GLY A 43 -22.57 9.91 5.50
CA GLY A 43 -21.26 10.53 5.23
C GLY A 43 -20.25 9.63 4.50
N TYR A 44 -20.47 8.32 4.53
CA TYR A 44 -19.52 7.30 4.04
C TYR A 44 -19.18 7.46 2.56
N GLY A 45 -20.19 7.66 1.70
CA GLY A 45 -19.98 7.78 0.26
C GLY A 45 -19.13 9.00 -0.12
N ARG A 46 -19.30 10.12 0.59
CA ARG A 46 -18.59 11.38 0.31
C ARG A 46 -17.14 11.36 0.79
N LEU A 47 -16.89 10.86 2.01
CA LEU A 47 -15.53 10.70 2.55
C LEU A 47 -14.73 9.66 1.78
N THR A 48 -15.31 8.47 1.57
CA THR A 48 -14.64 7.37 0.87
C THR A 48 -14.47 7.69 -0.62
N GLY A 49 -15.41 8.42 -1.22
CA GLY A 49 -15.32 8.93 -2.60
C GLY A 49 -14.18 9.93 -2.79
N ASN A 50 -14.03 10.92 -1.89
CA ASN A 50 -12.95 11.91 -1.98
C ASN A 50 -11.57 11.27 -1.78
N LEU A 51 -11.43 10.44 -0.73
CA LEU A 51 -10.19 9.68 -0.48
C LEU A 51 -9.86 8.72 -1.63
N GLY A 52 -10.90 8.06 -2.17
CA GLY A 52 -10.78 7.19 -3.33
C GLY A 52 -10.32 7.93 -4.58
N PHE A 53 -10.85 9.12 -4.83
CA PHE A 53 -10.47 9.97 -5.95
C PHE A 53 -8.99 10.35 -5.90
N PHE A 54 -8.51 10.89 -4.77
CA PHE A 54 -7.08 11.22 -4.60
C PHE A 54 -6.21 9.98 -4.77
N ARG A 55 -6.62 8.84 -4.20
CA ARG A 55 -5.89 7.58 -4.36
C ARG A 55 -5.78 7.19 -5.82
N ILE A 56 -6.89 7.21 -6.56
CA ILE A 56 -6.93 6.85 -7.98
C ILE A 56 -6.01 7.77 -8.79
N LEU A 57 -6.10 9.08 -8.56
CA LEU A 57 -5.27 10.07 -9.25
C LEU A 57 -3.78 9.80 -9.02
N VAL A 58 -3.37 9.59 -7.76
CA VAL A 58 -1.97 9.27 -7.41
C VAL A 58 -1.53 7.94 -8.03
N THR A 59 -2.38 6.90 -7.97
CA THR A 59 -2.04 5.59 -8.58
C THR A 59 -1.99 5.62 -10.10
N ALA A 60 -2.76 6.50 -10.76
CA ALA A 60 -2.72 6.69 -12.20
C ALA A 60 -1.43 7.41 -12.63
N CYS A 61 -0.96 8.36 -11.83
CA CYS A 61 0.31 9.04 -12.07
C CYS A 61 1.52 8.14 -11.79
N ALA A 62 1.43 7.24 -10.81
CA ALA A 62 2.55 6.40 -10.37
C ALA A 62 3.32 5.67 -11.49
N PRO A 63 2.68 4.89 -12.40
CA PRO A 63 3.42 4.18 -13.46
C PRO A 63 4.11 5.13 -14.44
N VAL A 64 3.51 6.27 -14.76
CA VAL A 64 4.09 7.27 -15.67
C VAL A 64 5.33 7.89 -15.03
N THR A 65 5.24 8.29 -13.77
CA THR A 65 6.37 8.89 -13.04
C THR A 65 7.52 7.88 -12.87
N ILE A 66 7.20 6.63 -12.56
CA ILE A 66 8.20 5.57 -12.41
C ILE A 66 8.90 5.27 -13.74
N ALA A 67 8.16 5.20 -14.85
CA ALA A 67 8.74 4.99 -16.18
C ALA A 67 9.67 6.15 -16.54
N ALA A 68 9.24 7.40 -16.36
CA ALA A 68 10.04 8.58 -16.65
C ALA A 68 11.34 8.64 -15.81
N VAL A 69 11.26 8.30 -14.51
CA VAL A 69 12.44 8.25 -13.63
C VAL A 69 13.37 7.10 -14.01
N SER A 70 12.81 5.95 -14.41
CA SER A 70 13.58 4.78 -14.85
C SER A 70 14.37 5.06 -16.12
N ASP A 71 13.79 5.80 -17.08
CA ASP A 71 14.47 6.20 -18.31
C ASP A 71 15.54 7.27 -18.08
N ALA A 72 15.30 8.21 -17.16
CA ALA A 72 16.21 9.32 -16.92
C ALA A 72 17.46 8.96 -16.08
N VAL A 73 17.29 8.13 -15.05
CA VAL A 73 18.36 7.87 -14.04
C VAL A 73 18.72 6.38 -13.94
N GLY A 74 17.98 5.51 -14.63
CA GLY A 74 18.17 4.07 -14.64
C GLY A 74 17.34 3.33 -13.58
N ASN A 75 16.92 2.11 -13.93
CA ASN A 75 16.00 1.27 -13.15
C ASN A 75 16.42 1.07 -11.67
N ARG A 76 17.73 1.04 -11.39
CA ARG A 76 18.25 0.83 -10.03
C ARG A 76 17.86 1.97 -9.08
N TRP A 77 17.83 3.21 -9.57
CA TRP A 77 17.44 4.39 -8.79
C TRP A 77 15.92 4.54 -8.65
N ALA A 78 15.17 4.12 -9.67
CA ALA A 78 13.71 4.08 -9.58
C ALA A 78 13.24 3.08 -8.49
N ILE A 79 13.84 1.89 -8.45
CA ILE A 79 13.51 0.87 -7.44
C ILE A 79 13.89 1.35 -6.03
N THR A 80 15.07 1.97 -5.84
CA THR A 80 15.45 2.48 -4.50
C THR A 80 14.52 3.60 -4.03
N ALA A 81 14.07 4.48 -4.92
CA ALA A 81 13.09 5.51 -4.59
C ALA A 81 11.74 4.93 -4.12
N ILE A 82 11.25 3.87 -4.79
CA ILE A 82 10.01 3.19 -4.39
C ILE A 82 10.18 2.52 -3.01
N VAL A 83 11.31 1.86 -2.78
CA VAL A 83 11.60 1.22 -1.48
C VAL A 83 11.70 2.26 -0.36
N ALA A 84 12.34 3.41 -0.62
CA ALA A 84 12.41 4.51 0.33
C ALA A 84 11.01 5.07 0.67
N MET A 85 10.16 5.28 -0.34
CA MET A 85 8.78 5.72 -0.13
C MET A 85 7.94 4.71 0.64
N ALA A 86 8.13 3.41 0.40
CA ALA A 86 7.48 2.36 1.16
C ALA A 86 7.94 2.35 2.63
N ALA A 87 9.23 2.59 2.89
CA ALA A 87 9.77 2.69 4.24
C ALA A 87 9.23 3.92 4.99
N ILE A 88 9.18 5.08 4.32
CA ILE A 88 8.58 6.31 4.88
C ILE A 88 7.10 6.08 5.21
N SER A 89 6.36 5.44 4.31
CA SER A 89 4.95 5.09 4.54
C SER A 89 4.78 4.16 5.75
N LEU A 90 5.67 3.18 5.92
CA LEU A 90 5.67 2.30 7.08
C LEU A 90 5.96 3.07 8.38
N LEU A 91 6.94 3.99 8.37
CA LEU A 91 7.26 4.84 9.51
C LEU A 91 6.08 5.73 9.91
N ALA A 92 5.35 6.28 8.92
CA ALA A 92 4.15 7.08 9.17
C ALA A 92 3.01 6.28 9.80
N LEU A 93 2.96 4.96 9.58
CA LEU A 93 1.97 4.06 10.19
C LEU A 93 2.31 3.66 11.64
N LEU A 94 3.56 3.75 12.08
CA LEU A 94 3.97 3.42 13.45
C LEU A 94 3.23 4.22 14.53
N PRO A 95 3.09 5.56 14.46
CA PRO A 95 2.35 6.31 15.47
C PRO A 95 0.84 5.98 15.46
N LEU A 96 0.28 5.61 14.30
CA LEU A 96 -1.12 5.18 14.18
C LEU A 96 -1.40 3.85 14.88
N ARG A 97 -0.39 2.98 15.09
CA ARG A 97 -0.56 1.73 15.86
C ARG A 97 -1.06 1.98 17.29
N ARG A 98 -0.77 3.16 17.87
CA ARG A 98 -1.17 3.53 19.24
C ARG A 98 -2.68 3.73 19.38
N TYR A 99 -3.36 4.08 18.29
CA TYR A 99 -4.81 4.30 18.26
C TYR A 99 -5.60 3.04 17.88
N ALA A 100 -4.93 1.98 17.40
CA ALA A 100 -5.58 0.73 17.02
C ALA A 100 -5.74 -0.26 18.20
N THR A 101 -5.08 0.00 19.33
CA THR A 101 -5.12 -0.84 20.55
C THR A 101 -5.95 -0.24 21.69
N ALA A 102 -6.61 0.89 21.46
CA ALA A 102 -7.54 1.51 22.40
C ALA A 102 -8.99 1.25 21.94
#